data_AF-A0A818AIL6-F1
#
_entry.id   AF-A0A818AIL6-F1
#
_cell.length_a   1.000
_cell.length_b   1.000
_cell.length_c   1.000
_cell.angle_alpha   90.00
_cell.angle_beta   90.00
_cell.angle_gamma   90.00
#
_symmetry.space_group_name_H-M   'P 1'
#
loop_
_entity.id
_entity.type
_entity.pdbx_description
1 polymer ?
#
loop_
_entity_poly.entity_id
_entity_poly.type
_entity_poly.pdbx_seq_one_letter_code
_entity_poly.pdbx_strand_id
1 'polypeptide(L)'
;MSLVVAAMTIPVSSTTGCRCIELDVVDSKRKNDEPEIKHRNTPVRSVPFLQVIVAIRQCAFKVSPYPLILSLENHCGPRTQAKMAQYLVDVFGDTLIRQPLKTHPIIENSPLPSPNDLKYKILIKNKKLHQNTNLNINNNYSGQTHFKKKSRTQFDRE
;
A
#
# COMPACT_ATOMS: atom_id res chain seq x y z
N MET A 1 -4.12 23.69 -1.74
CA MET A 1 -2.67 23.49 -1.56
C MET A 1 -2.46 22.07 -1.07
N SER A 2 -2.39 21.09 -1.98
CA SER A 2 -2.16 19.69 -1.61
C SER A 2 -0.69 19.49 -1.26
N LEU A 3 -0.46 18.86 -0.12
CA LEU A 3 0.81 18.74 0.62
C LEU A 3 1.84 17.80 -0.04
N VAL A 4 1.87 17.69 -1.37
CA VAL A 4 2.47 16.55 -2.07
C VAL A 4 3.97 16.71 -2.36
N VAL A 5 4.66 17.66 -1.72
CA VAL A 5 6.12 17.76 -1.79
C VAL A 5 6.75 17.84 -0.41
N ALA A 6 6.39 16.90 0.47
CA ALA A 6 7.24 16.56 1.61
C ALA A 6 8.48 15.70 1.19
N ALA A 7 8.64 15.41 -0.11
CA ALA A 7 9.56 14.39 -0.60
C ALA A 7 11.00 14.87 -0.93
N MET A 8 11.39 16.12 -0.62
CA MET A 8 12.81 16.52 -0.67
C MET A 8 13.46 16.77 0.70
N THR A 9 12.70 16.68 1.80
CA THR A 9 13.24 16.92 3.16
C THR A 9 12.69 15.90 4.17
N ILE A 10 13.04 14.62 3.97
CA ILE A 10 13.02 13.64 5.07
C ILE A 10 14.36 13.76 5.83
N PRO A 11 14.61 14.92 6.43
CA PRO A 11 14.83 14.89 7.87
C PRO A 11 14.15 16.07 8.58
N VAL A 12 12.82 16.15 8.65
CA VAL A 12 12.15 16.99 9.68
C VAL A 12 10.67 16.69 9.97
N SER A 13 9.86 16.11 9.08
CA SER A 13 8.39 16.10 9.32
C SER A 13 7.83 14.97 10.19
N SER A 14 8.62 13.97 10.58
CA SER A 14 8.18 12.96 11.58
C SER A 14 8.30 13.48 13.03
N THR A 15 8.73 14.73 13.22
CA THR A 15 8.89 15.34 14.55
C THR A 15 7.58 15.87 15.14
N THR A 16 6.54 16.07 14.34
CA THR A 16 5.29 16.74 14.76
C THR A 16 4.19 15.80 15.25
N GLY A 17 4.47 14.50 15.37
CA GLY A 17 3.47 13.53 15.83
C GLY A 17 2.36 13.22 14.81
N CYS A 18 2.45 13.70 13.56
CA CYS A 18 1.47 13.38 12.52
C CYS A 18 1.29 11.86 12.37
N ARG A 19 0.05 11.38 12.44
CA ARG A 19 -0.33 9.94 12.39
C ARG A 19 -1.10 9.54 11.11
N CYS A 20 -1.18 10.43 10.13
CA CYS A 20 -1.77 10.15 8.81
C CYS A 20 -0.91 10.78 7.71
N ILE A 21 -0.50 10.01 6.72
CA ILE A 21 0.32 10.47 5.59
C ILE A 21 -0.40 10.13 4.29
N GLU A 22 -0.54 11.13 3.42
CA GLU A 22 -1.09 10.96 2.08
C GLU A 22 0.03 10.70 1.06
N LEU A 23 -0.20 9.75 0.15
CA LEU A 23 0.75 9.33 -0.87
C LEU A 23 0.05 9.22 -2.23
N ASP A 24 0.36 10.13 -3.14
CA ASP A 24 -0.08 10.08 -4.55
C ASP A 24 0.81 9.15 -5.36
N VAL A 25 0.34 7.93 -5.65
CA VAL A 25 1.14 6.90 -6.31
C VAL A 25 0.72 6.76 -7.78
N VAL A 26 1.68 6.86 -8.69
CA VAL A 26 1.51 6.73 -10.14
C VAL A 26 2.47 5.68 -10.71
N ASP A 27 2.15 5.16 -11.89
CA ASP A 27 3.09 4.37 -12.67
C ASP A 27 4.30 5.22 -13.09
N SER A 28 5.50 4.69 -12.86
CA SER A 28 6.72 5.29 -13.35
C SER A 28 6.70 5.38 -14.89
N LYS A 29 7.06 6.55 -15.42
CA LYS A 29 7.22 6.74 -16.88
C LYS A 29 8.55 6.22 -17.43
N ARG A 30 9.51 5.87 -16.55
CA ARG A 30 10.91 5.57 -16.92
C ARG A 30 11.27 4.10 -16.76
N LYS A 31 10.74 3.47 -15.72
CA LYS A 31 10.90 2.06 -15.37
C LYS A 31 9.56 1.37 -15.43
N ASN A 32 9.50 0.23 -16.11
CA ASN A 32 8.30 -0.58 -16.22
C ASN A 32 7.92 -1.17 -14.86
N ASP A 33 6.61 -1.15 -14.58
CA ASP A 33 5.99 -1.75 -13.39
C ASP A 33 6.54 -1.25 -12.03
N GLU A 34 7.16 -0.06 -12.01
CA GLU A 34 7.66 0.59 -10.78
C GLU A 34 6.71 1.71 -10.31
N PRO A 35 6.35 1.76 -9.02
CA PRO A 35 5.56 2.85 -8.46
C PRO A 35 6.40 4.09 -8.13
N GLU A 36 5.88 5.27 -8.43
CA GLU A 36 6.46 6.57 -8.10
C GLU A 36 5.46 7.44 -7.33
N ILE A 37 5.95 8.26 -6.40
CA ILE A 37 5.17 9.32 -5.76
C ILE A 37 5.23 10.58 -6.61
N LYS A 38 4.07 11.08 -7.04
CA LYS A 38 3.95 12.32 -7.81
C LYS A 38 2.53 12.87 -7.82
N HIS A 39 2.40 14.17 -7.59
CA HIS A 39 1.15 14.88 -7.86
C HIS A 39 0.89 14.97 -9.37
N ARG A 40 -0.27 14.46 -9.80
CA ARG A 40 -0.68 14.50 -11.22
C ARG A 40 -0.80 15.94 -11.70
N ASN A 41 -0.56 16.15 -12.99
CA ASN A 41 -0.68 17.45 -13.66
C ASN A 41 0.25 18.55 -13.10
N THR A 42 1.32 18.17 -12.42
CA THR A 42 2.37 19.12 -11.98
C THR A 42 3.71 18.84 -12.65
N PRO A 43 4.54 19.88 -12.88
CA PRO A 43 5.89 19.74 -13.43
C PRO A 43 6.89 19.17 -12.40
N VAL A 44 6.47 18.94 -11.16
CA VAL A 44 7.34 18.43 -10.08
C VAL A 44 7.88 17.04 -10.44
N ARG A 45 9.14 16.79 -10.07
CA ARG A 45 9.81 15.50 -10.23
C ARG A 45 9.16 14.45 -9.33
N SER A 46 9.05 13.24 -9.85
CA SER A 46 8.62 12.09 -9.07
C SER A 46 9.75 11.59 -8.15
N VAL A 47 9.36 10.87 -7.09
CA VAL A 47 10.28 10.18 -6.18
C VAL A 47 9.91 8.68 -6.15
N PRO A 48 10.88 7.76 -6.10
CA PRO A 48 10.59 6.33 -6.02
C PRO A 48 9.76 5.97 -4.79
N PHE A 49 8.69 5.20 -4.96
CA PHE A 49 7.81 4.79 -3.86
C PHE A 49 8.56 4.03 -2.76
N LEU A 50 9.44 3.09 -3.14
CA LEU A 50 10.23 2.29 -2.20
C LEU A 50 11.05 3.17 -1.24
N GLN A 51 11.66 4.24 -1.75
CA GLN A 51 12.45 5.15 -0.94
C GLN A 51 11.60 5.83 0.13
N VAL A 52 10.39 6.25 -0.23
CA VAL A 52 9.43 6.88 0.70
C VAL A 52 8.97 5.90 1.78
N ILE A 53 8.64 4.67 1.40
CA ILE A 53 8.21 3.63 2.36
C ILE A 53 9.33 3.25 3.34
N VAL A 54 10.58 3.11 2.87
CA VAL A 54 11.75 2.87 3.74
C VAL A 54 11.94 4.01 4.75
N ALA A 55 11.84 5.25 4.29
CA ALA A 55 11.94 6.42 5.15
C ALA A 55 10.82 6.46 6.21
N ILE A 56 9.58 6.17 5.81
CA ILE A 56 8.45 6.05 6.76
C ILE A 56 8.75 4.98 7.81
N ARG A 57 9.21 3.78 7.42
CA ARG A 57 9.52 2.70 8.36
C ARG A 57 10.54 3.11 9.43
N GLN A 58 11.52 3.92 9.05
CA GLN A 58 12.58 4.40 9.95
C GLN A 58 12.10 5.46 10.95
N CYS A 59 10.99 6.16 10.68
CA CYS A 59 10.54 7.27 11.51
C CYS A 59 9.14 7.09 12.12
N ALA A 60 8.33 6.14 11.63
CA ALA A 60 6.92 5.99 11.95
C ALA A 60 6.61 6.05 13.46
N PHE A 61 7.45 5.41 14.28
CA PHE A 61 7.21 5.28 15.72
C PHE A 61 8.27 5.95 16.61
N LYS A 62 9.11 6.83 16.06
CA LYS A 62 10.17 7.50 16.84
C LYS A 62 9.63 8.48 17.89
N VAL A 63 8.55 9.19 17.56
CA VAL A 63 7.97 10.23 18.42
C VAL A 63 6.66 9.82 19.09
N SER A 64 6.02 8.75 18.60
CA SER A 64 4.74 8.28 19.13
C SER A 64 4.57 6.79 18.80
N PRO A 65 4.18 5.96 19.78
CA PRO A 65 3.97 4.52 19.58
C PRO A 65 2.61 4.21 18.93
N TYR A 66 1.74 5.19 18.77
CA TYR A 66 0.38 5.03 18.26
C TYR A 66 0.36 4.79 16.74
N PRO A 67 -0.72 4.19 16.21
CA PRO A 67 -0.79 3.77 14.81
C PRO A 67 -0.54 4.89 13.81
N LEU A 68 0.01 4.51 12.65
CA LEU A 68 0.20 5.38 11.49
C LEU A 68 -0.72 4.93 10.35
N ILE A 69 -1.47 5.86 9.77
CA ILE A 69 -2.34 5.60 8.61
C ILE A 69 -1.64 6.13 7.35
N LEU A 70 -1.53 5.30 6.33
CA LEU A 70 -1.10 5.72 4.99
C LEU A 70 -2.33 5.74 4.08
N SER A 71 -2.70 6.94 3.63
CA SER A 71 -3.76 7.16 2.65
C SER A 71 -3.16 7.14 1.25
N LEU A 72 -3.37 6.05 0.52
CA LEU A 72 -2.85 5.89 -0.84
C LEU A 72 -3.85 6.42 -1.86
N GLU A 73 -3.47 7.45 -2.62
CA GLU A 73 -4.17 7.85 -3.83
C GLU A 73 -3.57 7.06 -5.01
N ASN A 74 -4.16 5.91 -5.32
CA ASN A 74 -3.60 4.94 -6.25
C ASN A 74 -4.04 5.19 -7.70
N HIS A 75 -3.08 5.48 -8.59
CA HIS A 75 -3.24 5.66 -10.04
C HIS A 75 -2.39 4.66 -10.84
N CYS A 76 -2.01 3.55 -10.22
CA CYS A 76 -1.13 2.56 -10.81
C CYS A 76 -1.91 1.46 -11.54
N GLY A 77 -1.34 0.89 -12.59
CA GLY A 77 -1.83 -0.33 -13.23
C GLY A 77 -1.65 -1.60 -12.36
N PRO A 78 -2.30 -2.72 -12.69
CA PRO A 78 -2.29 -3.93 -11.85
C PRO A 78 -0.90 -4.49 -11.51
N ARG A 79 0.05 -4.46 -12.45
CA ARG A 79 1.43 -4.95 -12.23
C ARG A 79 2.17 -4.08 -11.22
N THR A 80 2.12 -2.77 -11.39
CA THR A 80 2.68 -1.80 -10.46
C THR A 80 2.01 -1.87 -9.09
N GLN A 81 0.69 -2.10 -9.02
CA GLN A 81 -0.01 -2.32 -7.75
C GLN A 81 0.50 -3.56 -7.01
N ALA A 82 0.75 -4.67 -7.74
CA ALA A 82 1.36 -5.86 -7.13
C ALA A 82 2.76 -5.56 -6.59
N LYS A 83 3.57 -4.78 -7.32
CA LYS A 83 4.89 -4.32 -6.86
C LYS A 83 4.79 -3.42 -5.62
N MET A 84 3.81 -2.51 -5.60
CA MET A 84 3.52 -1.64 -4.45
C MET A 84 3.15 -2.46 -3.21
N ALA A 85 2.27 -3.45 -3.36
CA ALA A 85 1.90 -4.36 -2.28
C ALA A 85 3.10 -5.14 -1.76
N GLN A 86 3.96 -5.63 -2.65
CA GLN A 86 5.20 -6.32 -2.29
C GLN A 86 6.11 -5.43 -1.43
N TYR A 87 6.36 -4.18 -1.86
CA TYR A 87 7.18 -3.24 -1.10
C TYR A 87 6.60 -2.92 0.28
N LEU A 88 5.28 -2.75 0.39
CA LEU A 88 4.64 -2.51 1.68
C LEU A 88 4.85 -3.71 2.62
N VAL A 89 4.68 -4.94 2.13
CA VAL A 89 4.88 -6.16 2.93
C VAL A 89 6.34 -6.31 3.35
N ASP A 90 7.27 -6.15 2.42
CA ASP A 90 8.70 -6.37 2.67
C ASP A 90 9.28 -5.33 3.64
N VAL A 91 8.91 -4.07 3.49
CA VAL A 91 9.50 -2.98 4.29
C VAL A 91 8.83 -2.85 5.66
N PHE A 92 7.51 -2.99 5.74
CA PHE A 92 6.79 -2.83 7.00
C PHE A 92 6.70 -4.13 7.81
N GLY A 93 6.77 -5.30 7.18
CA GLY A 93 6.74 -6.60 7.86
C GLY A 93 5.59 -6.69 8.88
N ASP A 94 5.92 -7.03 10.11
CA ASP A 94 4.95 -7.23 11.21
C ASP A 94 4.27 -5.95 11.69
N THR A 95 4.81 -4.78 11.34
CA THR A 95 4.16 -3.49 11.64
C THR A 95 2.96 -3.25 10.72
N LEU A 96 2.89 -3.91 9.56
CA LEU A 96 1.77 -3.77 8.64
C LEU A 96 0.57 -4.62 9.07
N ILE A 97 -0.60 -3.99 9.22
CA ILE A 97 -1.85 -4.72 9.39
C ILE A 97 -2.33 -5.26 8.04
N ARG A 98 -2.33 -6.58 7.91
CA ARG A 98 -2.77 -7.30 6.70
C ARG A 98 -4.09 -8.05 6.87
N GLN A 99 -4.49 -8.29 8.12
CA GLN A 99 -5.71 -9.00 8.48
C GLN A 99 -6.41 -8.27 9.62
N PRO A 100 -7.74 -8.39 9.76
CA PRO A 100 -8.47 -7.88 10.91
C PRO A 100 -7.86 -8.39 12.22
N LEU A 101 -7.95 -7.59 13.29
CA LEU A 101 -7.60 -8.07 14.61
C LEU A 101 -8.61 -9.14 15.04
N LYS A 102 -8.15 -10.22 15.68
CA LYS A 102 -9.04 -11.27 16.20
C LYS A 102 -10.11 -10.72 17.16
N THR A 103 -9.75 -9.67 17.90
CA THR A 103 -10.63 -8.97 18.84
C THR A 103 -11.64 -8.04 18.17
N HIS A 104 -11.39 -7.64 16.93
CA HIS A 104 -12.21 -6.68 16.19
C HIS A 104 -12.43 -7.21 14.75
N PRO A 105 -13.25 -8.26 14.58
CA PRO A 105 -13.58 -8.78 13.26
C PRO A 105 -14.30 -7.72 12.43
N ILE A 106 -14.10 -7.70 11.11
CA ILE A 106 -14.80 -6.79 10.20
C ILE A 106 -16.22 -7.35 9.96
N ILE A 107 -17.12 -7.05 10.89
CA ILE A 107 -18.56 -7.29 10.78
C ILE A 107 -19.30 -5.97 10.95
N GLU A 108 -20.52 -5.89 10.43
CA GLU A 108 -21.36 -4.69 10.55
C GLU A 108 -21.55 -4.31 12.02
N ASN A 109 -21.46 -3.01 12.33
CA ASN A 109 -21.59 -2.44 13.68
C ASN A 109 -20.52 -2.89 14.70
N SER A 110 -19.45 -3.59 14.31
CA SER A 110 -18.31 -3.84 15.20
C SER A 110 -17.56 -2.53 15.49
N PRO A 111 -17.20 -2.25 16.75
CA PRO A 111 -16.42 -1.06 17.07
C PRO A 111 -15.02 -1.14 16.44
N LEU A 112 -14.45 0.02 16.12
CA LEU A 112 -13.06 0.09 15.69
C LEU A 112 -12.12 -0.17 16.89
N PRO A 113 -10.94 -0.77 16.67
CA PRO A 113 -9.93 -0.92 17.71
C PRO A 113 -9.51 0.45 18.25
N SER A 114 -9.15 0.49 19.54
CA SER A 114 -8.58 1.70 20.12
C SER A 114 -7.17 1.96 19.56
N PRO A 115 -6.64 3.20 19.66
CA PRO A 115 -5.25 3.48 19.32
C PRO A 115 -4.25 2.63 20.12
N ASN A 116 -4.60 2.20 21.34
CA ASN A 116 -3.76 1.33 22.16
C ASN A 116 -3.65 -0.08 21.57
N ASP A 117 -4.74 -0.62 21.02
CA ASP A 117 -4.77 -1.94 20.37
C ASP A 117 -3.92 -1.99 19.10
N LEU A 118 -3.62 -0.83 18.53
CA LEU A 118 -2.91 -0.64 17.27
C LEU A 118 -1.53 0.00 17.45
N LYS A 119 -0.95 -0.05 18.66
CA LYS A 119 0.41 0.45 18.87
C LYS A 119 1.41 -0.24 17.93
N TYR A 120 2.31 0.55 17.37
CA TYR A 120 3.33 0.15 16.41
C TYR A 120 2.78 -0.48 15.12
N LYS A 121 1.51 -0.18 14.77
CA LYS A 121 0.87 -0.66 13.56
C LYS A 121 0.72 0.42 12.50
N ILE A 122 0.93 0.01 11.25
CA ILE A 122 0.71 0.80 10.05
C ILE A 122 -0.54 0.27 9.36
N LEU A 123 -1.50 1.16 9.07
CA LEU A 123 -2.74 0.88 8.38
C LEU A 123 -2.71 1.49 6.99
N ILE A 124 -3.18 0.74 5.99
CA ILE A 124 -3.30 1.23 4.61
C ILE A 124 -4.76 1.56 4.33
N LYS A 125 -5.04 2.84 4.06
CA LYS A 125 -6.29 3.29 3.49
C LYS A 125 -6.11 3.36 1.97
N ASN A 126 -6.79 2.45 1.26
CA ASN A 126 -6.84 2.42 -0.20
C ASN A 126 -8.23 1.93 -0.64
N LYS A 127 -8.63 2.24 -1.87
CA LYS A 127 -9.86 1.67 -2.45
C LYS A 127 -9.72 0.15 -2.53
N LYS A 128 -10.67 -0.58 -1.95
CA LYS A 128 -10.80 -2.02 -2.14
C LYS A 128 -11.58 -2.25 -3.43
N LEU A 129 -11.15 -3.23 -4.25
CA LEU A 129 -12.07 -3.77 -5.25
C LEU A 129 -13.21 -4.43 -4.49
N HIS A 130 -14.45 -4.09 -4.83
CA HIS A 130 -15.61 -4.86 -4.41
C HIS A 130 -15.46 -6.27 -4.99
N GLN A 131 -15.05 -7.22 -4.16
CA GLN A 131 -15.25 -8.62 -4.47
C GLN A 131 -16.76 -8.82 -4.41
N ASN A 132 -17.41 -9.08 -5.55
CA ASN A 132 -18.78 -9.57 -5.53
C ASN A 132 -18.80 -10.83 -4.66
N THR A 133 -19.32 -10.69 -3.45
CA THR A 133 -19.29 -11.70 -2.40
C THR A 133 -20.22 -12.85 -2.77
N ASN A 134 -19.64 -13.94 -3.26
CA ASN A 134 -20.18 -15.30 -3.15
C ASN A 134 -19.01 -16.28 -3.03
N LEU A 135 -18.19 -16.11 -2.00
CA LEU A 135 -17.24 -17.14 -1.58
C LEU A 135 -17.41 -17.35 -0.07
N ASN A 136 -18.13 -18.42 0.26
CA ASN A 136 -18.11 -19.08 1.56
C ASN A 136 -16.66 -19.17 2.04
N ILE A 137 -16.37 -18.52 3.17
CA ILE A 137 -15.09 -18.66 3.86
C ILE A 137 -15.04 -20.06 4.45
N ASN A 138 -14.41 -20.97 3.71
CA ASN A 138 -13.74 -22.12 4.31
C ASN A 138 -12.24 -21.89 4.18
N ASN A 139 -11.62 -21.71 5.34
CA ASN A 139 -10.18 -21.65 5.54
C ASN A 139 -9.49 -22.80 4.80
N ASN A 140 -8.45 -22.47 4.02
CA ASN A 140 -7.22 -23.25 3.82
C ASN A 140 -6.35 -22.58 2.74
N TYR A 141 -5.46 -21.67 3.14
CA TYR A 141 -4.36 -21.27 2.27
C TYR A 141 -3.25 -22.33 2.36
N SER A 142 -3.33 -23.31 1.48
CA SER A 142 -2.23 -24.21 1.14
C SER A 142 -2.10 -24.30 -0.38
N GLY A 143 -1.01 -23.75 -0.91
CA GLY A 143 -0.31 -24.31 -2.07
C GLY A 143 -0.83 -24.00 -3.49
N GLN A 144 0.11 -23.49 -4.29
CA GLN A 144 0.24 -23.66 -5.75
C GLN A 144 -0.63 -22.80 -6.67
N THR A 145 -0.07 -21.68 -7.12
CA THR A 145 -0.50 -20.99 -8.33
C THR A 145 0.11 -21.65 -9.56
N HIS A 146 -0.69 -22.47 -10.26
CA HIS A 146 -0.35 -22.91 -11.62
C HIS A 146 -0.53 -21.74 -12.61
N PHE A 147 0.58 -21.24 -13.16
CA PHE A 147 0.59 -20.37 -14.33
C PHE A 147 0.00 -21.13 -15.53
N LYS A 148 -1.18 -20.74 -16.02
CA LYS A 148 -1.71 -21.23 -17.29
C LYS A 148 -1.12 -20.40 -18.43
N LYS A 149 -0.15 -20.99 -19.14
CA LYS A 149 0.45 -20.44 -20.36
C LYS A 149 -0.63 -20.22 -21.43
N LYS A 150 -0.69 -19.03 -22.02
CA LYS A 150 -1.52 -18.75 -23.20
C LYS A 150 -0.76 -19.25 -24.43
N SER A 151 -1.23 -20.33 -25.05
CA SER A 151 -0.71 -20.84 -26.31
C SER A 151 -1.08 -19.89 -27.45
N ARG A 152 -0.08 -19.62 -28.29
CA ARG A 152 -0.14 -18.85 -29.54
C ARG A 152 -0.46 -19.86 -30.63
N THR A 153 -1.65 -19.82 -31.23
CA THR A 153 -1.94 -20.62 -32.42
C THR A 153 -1.60 -19.83 -33.67
N GLN A 154 -0.96 -20.59 -34.54
CA GLN A 154 -0.17 -20.28 -35.71
C GLN A 154 -1.05 -19.82 -36.89
N PHE A 155 -0.51 -18.85 -37.61
CA PHE A 155 -0.95 -18.44 -38.94
C PHE A 155 -0.32 -19.45 -39.90
N ASP A 156 -1.12 -20.23 -40.62
CA ASP A 156 -0.65 -20.97 -41.80
C ASP A 156 -1.63 -20.77 -42.95
N ARG A 157 -1.03 -20.59 -44.12
CA ARG A 157 -1.60 -20.24 -45.42
C ARG A 157 -2.33 -21.42 -46.04
N GLU A 158 -3.39 -21.14 -46.78
CA GLU A 158 -3.54 -21.53 -48.19
C GLU A 158 -4.00 -20.30 -48.97
#